data_AF-A0A517YMY6-F1
#
_entry.id   AF-A0A517YMY6-F1
#
_cell.length_a   1.000
_cell.length_b   1.000
_cell.length_c   1.000
_cell.angle_alpha   90.00
_cell.angle_beta   90.00
_cell.angle_gamma   90.00
#
_symmetry.space_group_name_H-M   'P 1'
#
loop_
_entity.id
_entity.type
_entity.pdbx_description
1 polymer ?
#
loop_
_entity_poly.entity_id
_entity_poly.type
_entity_poly.pdbx_seq_one_letter_code
_entity_poly.pdbx_strand_id
1 'polypeptide(L)'
;MNANNPYESPRATEEAAPSTTTKPELTLWIATQYVLLTSGGGMVLGALVGLMIAVFVPDYYRSVISRLSAASPEMILRVAMVMGATQGLVVGGLFGLAIVAIYAWYLTRRSKMTS
;
A
#
# COMPACT_ATOMS: atom_id res chain seq x y z
N MET A 1 49.38 15.43 -39.80
CA MET A 1 49.73 14.01 -39.61
C MET A 1 48.54 13.34 -38.94
N ASN A 2 47.80 12.55 -39.72
CA ASN A 2 46.65 11.77 -39.25
C ASN A 2 47.10 10.74 -38.22
N ALA A 3 46.58 10.85 -37.00
CA ALA A 3 46.59 9.75 -36.04
C ALA A 3 45.24 9.03 -36.16
N ASN A 4 45.06 8.32 -37.28
CA ASN A 4 43.97 7.36 -37.44
C ASN A 4 44.18 6.27 -36.39
N ASN A 5 43.44 6.34 -35.29
CA ASN A 5 43.41 5.30 -34.28
C ASN A 5 42.52 4.15 -34.79
N PRO A 6 43.08 2.98 -35.13
CA PRO A 6 42.31 1.86 -35.69
C PRO A 6 41.37 1.18 -34.68
N TYR A 7 41.35 1.63 -33.42
CA TYR A 7 40.46 1.13 -32.36
C TYR A 7 39.27 2.05 -32.08
N GLU A 8 39.08 3.13 -32.83
CA GLU A 8 37.92 4.00 -32.70
C GLU A 8 36.70 3.35 -33.36
N SER A 9 36.04 2.46 -32.60
CA SER A 9 34.73 1.93 -32.98
C SER A 9 33.72 3.10 -33.12
N PRO A 10 32.73 3.04 -34.03
CA PRO A 10 31.73 4.11 -34.25
C PRO A 10 30.83 4.52 -33.05
N ARG A 11 31.19 4.20 -31.81
CA ARG A 11 30.41 4.51 -30.60
C ARG A 11 30.79 5.82 -29.91
N ALA A 12 31.79 6.55 -30.39
CA ALA A 12 32.17 7.85 -29.81
C ALA A 12 31.25 9.01 -30.25
N THR A 13 30.31 8.77 -31.17
CA THR A 13 29.31 9.75 -31.66
C THR A 13 27.87 9.35 -31.38
N GLU A 14 27.63 8.30 -30.59
CA GLU A 14 26.38 8.22 -29.84
C GLU A 14 26.64 8.94 -28.53
N GLU A 15 26.49 10.26 -28.60
CA GLU A 15 26.08 11.13 -27.51
C GLU A 15 25.21 10.31 -26.56
N ALA A 16 25.86 9.79 -25.50
CA ALA A 16 25.21 9.00 -24.49
C ALA A 16 24.22 9.94 -23.82
N ALA A 17 22.99 9.95 -24.34
CA ALA A 17 21.83 10.49 -23.68
C ALA A 17 21.97 10.09 -22.21
N PRO A 18 21.87 11.04 -21.25
CA PRO A 18 22.01 10.70 -19.86
C PRO A 18 21.02 9.58 -19.60
N SER A 19 21.53 8.36 -19.38
CA SER A 19 20.70 7.26 -18.95
C SER A 19 20.30 7.66 -17.55
N THR A 20 19.17 8.36 -17.47
CA THR A 20 18.40 8.58 -16.26
C THR A 20 17.91 7.20 -15.83
N THR A 21 18.85 6.39 -15.36
CA THR A 21 18.59 5.25 -14.51
C THR A 21 18.17 5.87 -13.20
N THR A 22 16.96 6.42 -13.18
CA THR A 22 16.30 6.91 -11.99
C THR A 22 16.15 5.68 -11.12
N LYS A 23 17.08 5.49 -10.17
CA LYS A 23 16.87 4.52 -9.10
C LYS A 23 15.49 4.83 -8.56
N PRO A 24 14.59 3.82 -8.42
CA PRO A 24 13.27 4.07 -7.87
C PRO A 24 13.45 4.47 -6.41
N GLU A 25 13.62 5.77 -6.19
CA GLU A 25 13.66 6.35 -4.86
C GLU A 25 12.26 6.20 -4.28
N LEU A 26 12.17 5.55 -3.13
CA LEU A 26 10.95 5.56 -2.34
C LEU A 26 10.77 6.99 -1.83
N THR A 27 10.18 7.85 -2.66
CA THR A 27 9.86 9.20 -2.26
C THR A 27 8.76 9.15 -1.19
N LEU A 28 8.77 10.12 -0.28
CA LEU A 28 7.73 10.27 0.74
C LEU A 28 6.32 10.27 0.11
N TRP A 29 6.21 10.83 -1.10
CA TRP A 29 4.98 10.84 -1.87
C TRP A 29 4.49 9.43 -2.25
N ILE A 30 5.35 8.60 -2.83
CA ILE A 30 5.03 7.22 -3.21
C ILE A 30 4.66 6.40 -1.96
N ALA A 31 5.43 6.54 -0.88
CA ALA A 31 5.13 5.86 0.38
C ALA A 31 3.75 6.26 0.93
N THR A 32 3.42 7.55 0.88
CA THR A 32 2.10 8.06 1.29
C THR A 32 0.99 7.48 0.42
N GLN A 33 1.17 7.40 -0.90
CA GLN A 33 0.20 6.80 -1.80
C GLN A 33 -0.08 5.33 -1.47
N TYR A 34 0.96 4.54 -1.18
CA TYR A 34 0.78 3.15 -0.78
C TYR A 34 0.00 3.01 0.53
N VAL A 35 0.30 3.83 1.53
CA VAL A 35 -0.41 3.83 2.81
C VAL A 35 -1.87 4.24 2.63
N LEU A 36 -2.16 5.27 1.83
CA LEU A 36 -3.53 5.70 1.55
C LEU A 36 -4.31 4.64 0.76
N LEU A 37 -3.68 4.01 -0.23
CA LEU A 37 -4.31 2.96 -1.04
C LEU A 37 -4.66 1.74 -0.20
N THR A 38 -3.72 1.28 0.63
CA THR A 38 -3.92 0.11 1.51
C THR A 38 -4.90 0.42 2.64
N SER A 39 -4.87 1.63 3.21
CA SER A 39 -5.86 2.08 4.19
C SER A 39 -7.25 2.17 3.58
N GLY A 40 -7.39 2.77 2.41
CA GLY A 40 -8.67 2.91 1.70
C GLY A 40 -9.23 1.56 1.25
N GLY A 41 -8.38 0.70 0.68
CA GLY A 41 -8.76 -0.66 0.33
C GLY A 41 -9.15 -1.48 1.56
N GLY A 42 -8.38 -1.36 2.65
CA GLY A 42 -8.69 -1.94 3.94
C GLY A 42 -10.04 -1.47 4.48
N MET A 43 -10.35 -0.18 4.40
CA MET A 43 -11.63 0.38 4.82
C MET A 43 -12.80 -0.26 4.06
N VAL A 44 -12.71 -0.36 2.74
CA VAL A 44 -13.76 -0.97 1.91
C VAL A 44 -13.92 -2.45 2.25
N LEU A 45 -12.82 -3.21 2.31
CA LEU A 45 -12.86 -4.64 2.63
C LEU A 45 -13.40 -4.89 4.04
N GLY A 46 -12.96 -4.10 5.02
CA GLY A 46 -13.46 -4.18 6.39
C GLY A 46 -14.96 -3.87 6.47
N ALA A 47 -15.44 -2.87 5.73
CA ALA A 47 -16.87 -2.56 5.66
C ALA A 47 -17.68 -3.73 5.09
N LEU A 48 -17.18 -4.37 4.03
CA LEU A 48 -17.81 -5.55 3.43
C LEU A 48 -17.83 -6.74 4.39
N VAL A 49 -16.73 -6.98 5.12
CA VAL A 49 -16.68 -8.04 6.14
C VAL A 49 -17.66 -7.76 7.27
N GLY A 50 -17.71 -6.52 7.77
CA GLY A 50 -18.68 -6.13 8.79
C GLY A 50 -20.13 -6.33 8.33
N LEU A 51 -20.43 -5.91 7.10
CA LEU A 51 -21.75 -6.11 6.49
C LEU A 51 -22.07 -7.61 6.34
N MET A 52 -21.11 -8.42 5.89
CA MET A 52 -21.27 -9.87 5.77
C MET A 52 -21.62 -10.48 7.14
N ILE A 53 -20.88 -10.14 8.20
CA ILE A 53 -21.16 -10.63 9.56
C ILE A 53 -22.57 -10.21 10.00
N ALA A 54 -22.99 -8.97 9.73
CA ALA A 54 -24.32 -8.49 10.11
C ALA A 54 -25.45 -9.21 9.37
N VAL A 55 -25.24 -9.61 8.12
CA VAL A 55 -26.23 -10.34 7.31
C VAL A 55 -26.32 -11.81 7.73
N PHE A 56 -25.17 -12.49 7.90
CA PHE A 56 -25.13 -13.92 8.16
C PHE A 56 -25.25 -14.28 9.66
N VAL A 57 -24.78 -13.39 10.53
CA VAL A 57 -24.74 -13.61 11.99
C VAL A 57 -25.17 -12.33 12.71
N PRO A 58 -26.41 -11.85 12.54
CA PRO A 58 -26.88 -10.61 13.17
C PRO A 58 -26.79 -10.64 14.70
N ASP A 59 -26.93 -11.82 15.31
CA ASP A 59 -26.84 -12.01 16.75
C ASP A 59 -25.42 -11.84 17.30
N TYR A 60 -24.38 -11.88 16.44
CA TYR A 60 -23.02 -11.52 16.82
C TYR A 60 -22.97 -10.07 17.31
N TYR A 61 -23.53 -9.13 16.56
CA TYR A 61 -23.51 -7.72 16.96
C TYR A 61 -24.42 -7.44 18.16
N ARG A 62 -25.51 -8.20 18.33
CA ARG A 62 -26.38 -8.09 19.51
C ARG A 62 -25.73 -8.61 20.79
N SER A 63 -24.91 -9.65 20.69
CA SER A 63 -24.19 -10.24 21.83
C SER A 63 -22.95 -9.44 22.20
N VAL A 64 -22.18 -8.97 21.20
CA VAL A 64 -20.97 -8.18 21.42
C VAL A 64 -21.30 -6.75 21.86
N ILE A 65 -22.38 -6.17 21.34
CA ILE A 65 -22.79 -4.81 21.68
C ILE A 65 -24.17 -4.88 22.36
N SER A 66 -24.15 -4.89 23.70
CA SER A 66 -25.36 -5.00 24.53
C SER A 66 -26.43 -3.94 24.24
N ARG A 67 -26.01 -2.77 23.75
CA ARG A 67 -26.91 -1.67 23.31
C ARG A 67 -27.66 -1.96 22.00
N LEU A 68 -27.21 -2.94 21.21
CA LEU A 68 -27.88 -3.37 19.98
C LEU A 68 -28.83 -4.57 20.19
N SER A 69 -28.99 -5.06 21.41
CA SER A 69 -29.88 -6.19 21.72
C SER A 69 -31.32 -5.98 21.25
N ALA A 70 -31.83 -4.75 21.33
CA ALA A 70 -33.16 -4.35 20.84
C ALA A 70 -33.11 -3.48 19.56
N ALA A 71 -31.95 -3.37 18.90
CA ALA A 71 -31.80 -2.51 17.73
C ALA A 71 -32.43 -3.12 16.48
N SER A 72 -32.92 -2.25 15.59
CA SER A 72 -33.45 -2.65 14.29
C SER A 72 -32.35 -3.27 13.42
N PRO A 73 -32.69 -4.19 12.49
CA PRO A 73 -31.74 -4.78 11.56
C PRO A 73 -30.94 -3.73 10.75
N GLU A 74 -31.60 -2.64 10.35
CA GLU A 74 -30.94 -1.53 9.64
C GLU A 74 -29.86 -0.85 10.48
N MET A 75 -30.11 -0.68 11.78
CA MET A 75 -29.15 -0.09 12.70
C MET A 75 -27.95 -1.03 12.91
N ILE A 76 -28.18 -2.34 12.99
CA ILE A 76 -27.11 -3.35 13.06
C ILE A 76 -26.24 -3.28 11.80
N LEU A 77 -26.83 -3.21 10.61
CA LEU A 77 -26.10 -3.10 9.34
C LEU A 77 -25.22 -1.84 9.28
N ARG A 78 -25.77 -0.68 9.68
CA ARG A 78 -25.00 0.57 9.71
C ARG A 78 -23.83 0.51 10.68
N VAL A 79 -24.06 0.02 11.90
CA VAL A 79 -23.00 -0.11 12.92
C VAL A 79 -21.92 -1.08 12.45
N ALA A 80 -22.31 -2.24 11.91
CA ALA A 80 -21.38 -3.23 11.41
C ALA A 80 -20.53 -2.71 10.25
N MET A 81 -21.14 -1.99 9.31
CA MET A 81 -20.43 -1.36 8.19
C MET A 81 -19.42 -0.33 8.68
N VAL A 82 -19.80 0.56 9.58
CA VAL A 82 -18.89 1.59 10.12
C VAL A 82 -17.77 0.97 10.92
N MET A 83 -18.09 0.02 11.81
CA MET A 83 -17.10 -0.66 12.63
C MET A 83 -16.10 -1.43 11.77
N GLY A 84 -16.61 -2.19 10.80
CA GLY A 84 -15.80 -2.90 9.82
C GLY A 84 -14.93 -1.94 9.01
N ALA A 85 -15.48 -0.82 8.56
CA ALA A 85 -14.73 0.20 7.82
C ALA A 85 -13.57 0.79 8.65
N THR A 86 -13.83 1.15 9.91
CA THR A 86 -12.79 1.70 10.80
C THR A 86 -11.71 0.68 11.09
N GLN A 87 -12.07 -0.57 11.41
CA GLN A 87 -11.10 -1.64 11.63
C GLN A 87 -10.26 -1.90 10.37
N GLY A 88 -10.94 -1.98 9.22
CA GLY A 88 -10.31 -2.13 7.93
C GLY A 88 -9.33 -1.00 7.58
N LEU A 89 -9.70 0.25 7.88
CA LEU A 89 -8.83 1.42 7.67
C LEU A 89 -7.55 1.32 8.48
N VAL A 90 -7.67 0.95 9.76
CA VAL A 90 -6.51 0.80 10.66
C VAL A 90 -5.61 -0.34 10.20
N VAL A 91 -6.17 -1.52 9.94
CA VAL A 91 -5.40 -2.68 9.48
C VAL A 91 -4.75 -2.41 8.13
N GLY A 92 -5.48 -1.80 7.20
CA GLY A 92 -4.97 -1.40 5.90
C GLY A 92 -3.80 -0.43 6.01
N GLY A 93 -3.89 0.56 6.90
CA GLY A 93 -2.80 1.51 7.15
C GLY A 93 -1.56 0.86 7.74
N LEU A 94 -1.72 -0.04 8.71
CA LEU A 94 -0.61 -0.81 9.27
C LEU A 94 0.06 -1.69 8.20
N PHE A 95 -0.74 -2.29 7.32
CA PHE A 95 -0.24 -3.09 6.20
C PHE A 95 0.55 -2.23 5.19
N GLY A 96 0.03 -1.06 4.84
CA GLY A 96 0.75 -0.09 3.99
C GLY A 96 2.08 0.33 4.59
N LEU A 97 2.11 0.65 5.88
CA LEU A 97 3.33 1.01 6.59
C LEU A 97 4.33 -0.14 6.60
N ALA A 98 3.88 -1.38 6.79
CA ALA A 98 4.74 -2.56 6.75
C ALA A 98 5.38 -2.74 5.37
N ILE A 99 4.62 -2.57 4.27
CA ILE A 99 5.16 -2.64 2.90
C ILE A 99 6.23 -1.58 2.69
N VAL A 100 5.94 -0.34 3.08
CA VAL A 100 6.89 0.79 2.97
C VAL A 100 8.17 0.49 3.76
N ALA A 101 8.05 -0.01 4.99
CA ALA A 101 9.19 -0.36 5.82
C ALA A 101 10.05 -1.48 5.22
N ILE A 102 9.41 -2.54 4.70
CA ILE A 102 10.10 -3.66 4.05
C ILE A 102 10.83 -3.19 2.79
N TYR A 103 10.18 -2.35 1.97
CA TYR A 103 10.78 -1.83 0.75
C TYR A 103 11.96 -0.90 1.04
N ALA A 104 11.82 0.01 2.01
CA ALA A 104 12.91 0.87 2.46
C ALA A 104 14.10 0.08 3.01
N TRP A 105 13.84 -0.96 3.82
CA TRP A 105 14.87 -1.87 4.32
C TRP A 105 15.59 -2.61 3.18
N TYR A 106 14.83 -3.11 2.21
CA TYR A 106 15.38 -3.79 1.03
C TYR A 106 16.32 -2.88 0.22
N LEU A 107 15.91 -1.64 -0.06
CA LEU A 107 16.74 -0.66 -0.75
C LEU A 107 18.02 -0.34 0.03
N THR A 108 17.91 -0.18 1.35
CA THR A 108 19.05 0.10 2.24
C THR A 108 20.06 -1.05 2.26
N ARG A 109 19.59 -2.30 2.13
CA ARG A 109 20.49 -3.46 2.07
C ARG A 109 21.18 -3.61 0.73
N ARG A 110 20.48 -3.33 -0.37
CA ARG A 110 21.09 -3.37 -1.72
C ARG A 110 22.13 -2.28 -1.91
N SER A 111 21.90 -1.07 -1.41
CA SER A 111 22.87 0.02 -1.53
C SER A 111 24.19 -0.28 -0.82
N LYS A 112 24.15 -1.00 0.32
CA LYS A 112 25.35 -1.42 1.06
C LYS A 112 26.17 -2.53 0.39
N MET A 113 25.62 -3.27 -0.57
CA MET A 113 26.35 -4.34 -1.28
C MET A 113 27.05 -3.86 -2.55
N THR A 114 26.72 -2.66 -3.03
CA THR A 114 27.28 -2.08 -4.26
C THR A 114 28.28 -0.94 -4.00
N SER A 115 28.64 -0.71 -2.73
CA SER A 115 29.68 0.23 -2.30
C SER A 115 30.85 -0.53 -1.70
#